data_AF-A0AAV5FV07-F1
#
_entry.id   AF-A0AAV5FV07-F1
#
_cell.length_a   1.000
_cell.length_b   1.000
_cell.length_c   1.000
_cell.angle_alpha   90.00
_cell.angle_beta   90.00
_cell.angle_gamma   90.00
#
_symmetry.space_group_name_H-M   'P 1'
#
loop_
_entity.id
_entity.type
_entity.pdbx_description
1 polymer ?
#
loop_
_entity_poly.entity_id
_entity_poly.type
_entity_poly.pdbx_seq_one_letter_code
_entity_poly.pdbx_strand_id
1 'polypeptide(L)'
;MAKMTKSLAPVLIFTFFSCYASIIVPSLAFPDAFRRCLSANNVPSQLVLTPSSPSFTPVLESSIRNPKFNTPTTVRPSYIVTPTNVSHVQAAVVCGRANGVRLPVRSGGHDYEGLSFRSYEAGKVWGEKYFKDNYQRLAVAKGQIDPDDYFRNEQSVPPLVRSQ
;
A
#
# COMPACT_ATOMS: atom_id res chain seq x y z
N MET A 1 -51.17 -39.49 -58.83
CA MET A 1 -49.89 -39.34 -58.09
C MET A 1 -49.20 -38.08 -58.58
N ALA A 2 -49.26 -37.00 -57.80
CA ALA A 2 -48.51 -35.77 -58.06
C ALA A 2 -48.08 -35.21 -56.68
N LYS A 3 -46.77 -35.19 -56.44
CA LYS A 3 -46.15 -34.69 -55.23
C LYS A 3 -46.19 -33.17 -55.25
N MET A 4 -46.93 -32.56 -54.33
CA MET A 4 -46.82 -31.12 -54.07
C MET A 4 -45.90 -30.93 -52.86
N THR A 5 -44.65 -30.60 -53.18
CA THR A 5 -43.57 -30.30 -52.22
C THR A 5 -43.85 -28.98 -51.53
N LYS A 6 -44.09 -28.99 -50.21
CA LYS A 6 -44.09 -27.78 -49.39
C LYS A 6 -42.64 -27.37 -49.16
N SER A 7 -42.23 -26.25 -49.75
CA SER A 7 -40.92 -25.64 -49.57
C SER A 7 -40.81 -25.10 -48.14
N LEU A 8 -39.87 -25.65 -47.35
CA LEU A 8 -39.48 -25.10 -46.06
C LEU A 8 -38.48 -23.97 -46.31
N ALA A 9 -38.91 -22.73 -46.14
CA ALA A 9 -38.00 -21.59 -46.05
C ALA A 9 -37.31 -21.62 -44.66
N PRO A 10 -35.97 -21.55 -44.57
CA PRO A 10 -35.31 -21.45 -43.29
C PRO A 10 -35.47 -20.01 -42.76
N VAL A 11 -36.17 -19.85 -41.64
CA VAL A 11 -36.18 -18.61 -40.88
C VAL A 11 -34.77 -18.43 -40.30
N LEU A 12 -33.98 -17.53 -40.88
CA LEU A 12 -32.69 -17.11 -40.34
C LEU A 12 -32.91 -16.32 -39.06
N ILE A 13 -32.93 -17.02 -37.92
CA ILE A 13 -32.86 -16.39 -36.60
C ILE A 13 -31.41 -15.96 -36.39
N PHE A 14 -31.10 -14.70 -36.72
CA PHE A 14 -29.87 -14.06 -36.27
C PHE A 14 -29.97 -13.85 -34.76
N THR A 15 -29.60 -14.86 -33.99
CA THR A 15 -29.24 -14.65 -32.59
C THR A 15 -27.98 -13.79 -32.60
N PHE A 16 -28.13 -12.49 -32.36
CA PHE A 16 -27.05 -11.63 -31.93
C PHE A 16 -26.52 -12.21 -30.62
N PHE A 17 -25.58 -13.15 -30.73
CA PHE A 17 -24.70 -13.52 -29.65
C PHE A 17 -23.82 -12.29 -29.43
N SER A 18 -24.37 -11.32 -28.70
CA SER A 18 -23.60 -10.25 -28.11
C SER A 18 -22.62 -10.96 -27.20
N CYS A 19 -21.42 -11.22 -27.72
CA CYS A 19 -20.24 -11.41 -26.93
C CYS A 19 -20.05 -10.11 -26.13
N TYR A 20 -20.82 -9.96 -25.06
CA TYR A 20 -20.32 -9.36 -23.84
C TYR A 20 -19.21 -10.30 -23.34
N ALA A 21 -18.10 -10.29 -24.07
CA ALA A 21 -16.81 -10.46 -23.44
C ALA A 21 -16.71 -9.24 -22.53
N SER A 22 -17.28 -9.35 -21.32
CA SER A 22 -16.76 -8.62 -20.18
C SER A 22 -15.30 -9.02 -20.16
N ILE A 23 -14.46 -8.17 -20.74
CA ILE A 23 -13.03 -8.25 -20.55
C ILE A 23 -12.90 -8.07 -19.05
N ILE A 24 -12.83 -9.19 -18.33
CA ILE A 24 -12.22 -9.21 -17.00
C ILE A 24 -10.76 -8.93 -17.35
N VAL A 25 -10.44 -7.63 -17.51
CA VAL A 25 -9.08 -7.18 -17.38
C VAL A 25 -8.79 -7.57 -15.94
N PRO A 26 -7.94 -8.60 -15.67
CA PRO A 26 -7.46 -8.74 -14.32
C PRO A 26 -6.86 -7.38 -14.03
N SER A 27 -7.27 -6.70 -12.97
CA SER A 27 -6.56 -5.51 -12.54
C SER A 27 -5.15 -5.99 -12.21
N LEU A 28 -4.27 -6.00 -13.21
CA LEU A 28 -2.84 -5.98 -13.06
C LEU A 28 -2.63 -4.62 -12.40
N ALA A 29 -2.83 -4.58 -11.09
CA ALA A 29 -2.28 -3.56 -10.24
C ALA A 29 -0.78 -3.68 -10.47
N PHE A 30 -0.30 -2.94 -11.47
CA PHE A 30 1.06 -2.96 -11.94
C PHE A 30 1.94 -2.74 -10.71
N PRO A 31 2.94 -3.60 -10.44
CA PRO A 31 4.01 -3.26 -9.49
C PRO A 31 4.60 -1.86 -9.80
N ASP A 32 4.58 -1.47 -11.07
CA ASP A 32 5.02 -0.16 -11.55
C ASP A 32 4.04 1.01 -11.37
N ALA A 33 2.78 0.79 -10.96
CA ALA A 33 1.79 1.88 -10.87
C ALA A 33 2.22 2.94 -9.85
N PHE A 34 2.76 2.49 -8.71
CA PHE A 34 3.39 3.36 -7.72
C PHE A 34 4.57 4.14 -8.30
N ARG A 35 5.52 3.46 -8.98
CA ARG A 35 6.69 4.11 -9.58
C ARG A 35 6.30 5.15 -10.65
N ARG A 36 5.30 4.85 -11.48
CA ARG A 36 4.77 5.78 -12.48
C ARG A 36 4.12 6.99 -11.83
N CYS A 37 3.35 6.78 -10.76
CA CYS A 37 2.76 7.88 -10.00
C CYS A 37 3.84 8.77 -9.39
N LEU A 38 4.89 8.20 -8.80
CA LEU A 38 6.02 8.97 -8.25
C LEU A 38 6.69 9.82 -9.34
N SER A 39 6.97 9.22 -10.50
CA SER A 39 7.56 9.92 -11.64
C SER A 39 6.65 11.05 -12.15
N ALA A 40 5.33 10.83 -12.20
CA ALA A 40 4.35 11.85 -12.61
C ALA A 40 4.24 13.01 -11.60
N ASN A 41 4.62 12.77 -10.34
CA ASN A 41 4.66 13.78 -9.27
C ASN A 41 6.09 14.31 -9.03
N ASN A 42 6.94 14.30 -10.06
CA ASN A 42 8.29 14.88 -10.05
C ASN A 42 9.26 14.29 -9.01
N VAL A 43 9.05 13.05 -8.57
CA VAL A 43 10.04 12.35 -7.73
C VAL A 43 11.14 11.80 -8.65
N PRO A 44 12.40 12.24 -8.48
CA PRO A 44 13.50 11.76 -9.30
C PRO A 44 13.77 10.26 -9.13
N SER A 45 14.09 9.56 -10.22
CA SER A 45 14.28 8.10 -10.21
C SER A 45 15.44 7.65 -9.31
N GLN A 46 16.48 8.48 -9.14
CA GLN A 46 17.60 8.20 -8.24
C GLN A 46 17.20 8.15 -6.76
N LEU A 47 16.04 8.72 -6.39
CA LEU A 47 15.51 8.68 -5.04
C LEU A 47 14.58 7.48 -4.81
N VAL A 48 14.37 6.63 -5.83
CA VAL A 48 13.50 5.44 -5.76
C VAL A 48 14.34 4.20 -6.02
N LEU A 49 14.78 3.55 -4.93
CA LEU A 49 15.61 2.36 -5.00
C LEU A 49 14.74 1.10 -5.15
N THR A 50 15.22 0.18 -5.96
CA THR A 50 14.65 -1.15 -6.19
C THR A 50 15.64 -2.22 -5.73
N PRO A 51 15.25 -3.48 -5.51
CA PRO A 51 16.20 -4.55 -5.17
C PRO A 51 17.36 -4.71 -6.16
N SER A 52 17.18 -4.30 -7.42
CA SER A 52 18.22 -4.27 -8.46
C SER A 52 19.19 -3.08 -8.35
N SER A 53 18.88 -2.05 -7.57
CA SER A 53 19.74 -0.89 -7.39
C SER A 53 20.95 -1.24 -6.51
N PRO A 54 22.19 -0.86 -6.89
CA PRO A 54 23.39 -1.20 -6.10
C PRO A 54 23.36 -0.61 -4.68
N SER A 55 22.71 0.54 -4.51
CA SER A 55 22.56 1.21 -3.21
C SER A 55 21.41 0.67 -2.35
N PHE A 56 20.60 -0.27 -2.84
CA PHE A 56 19.41 -0.73 -2.11
C PHE A 56 19.75 -1.38 -0.78
N THR A 57 20.61 -2.40 -0.81
CA THR A 57 21.02 -3.14 0.40
C THR A 57 21.78 -2.26 1.39
N PRO A 58 22.81 -1.48 0.99
CA PRO A 58 23.49 -0.58 1.91
C PRO A 58 22.55 0.44 2.59
N VAL A 59 21.62 1.03 1.83
CA VAL A 59 20.64 1.98 2.39
C VAL A 59 19.65 1.27 3.32
N LEU A 60 19.16 0.09 2.95
CA LEU A 60 18.26 -0.70 3.78
C LEU A 60 18.92 -1.07 5.11
N GLU A 61 20.15 -1.57 5.09
CA GLU A 61 20.83 -2.12 6.26
C GLU A 61 21.45 -1.05 7.16
N SER A 62 21.85 0.10 6.63
CA SER A 62 22.51 1.18 7.40
C SER A 62 21.73 1.69 8.63
N SER A 63 20.41 1.54 8.62
CA SER A 63 19.52 1.95 9.73
C SER A 63 18.74 0.78 10.34
N ILE A 64 19.13 -0.47 10.06
CA ILE A 64 18.67 -1.63 10.86
C ILE A 64 19.55 -1.70 12.10
N ARG A 65 18.98 -1.38 13.27
CA ARG A 65 19.72 -1.42 14.54
C ARG A 65 19.69 -2.80 15.22
N ASN A 66 18.64 -3.58 14.98
CA ASN A 66 18.47 -4.89 15.58
C ASN A 66 18.81 -5.99 14.54
N PRO A 67 19.91 -6.76 14.73
CA PRO A 67 20.34 -7.80 13.79
C PRO A 67 19.29 -8.89 13.50
N LYS A 68 18.32 -9.10 14.41
CA LYS A 68 17.19 -10.02 14.21
C LYS A 68 16.38 -9.69 12.94
N PHE A 69 16.36 -8.43 12.53
CA PHE A 69 15.67 -8.00 11.32
C PHE A 69 16.57 -7.98 10.08
N ASN A 70 17.87 -8.27 10.20
CA ASN A 70 18.79 -8.40 9.08
C ASN A 70 19.05 -9.88 8.72
N THR A 71 18.00 -10.62 8.38
CA THR A 71 18.09 -12.05 8.00
C THR A 71 17.56 -12.28 6.58
N PRO A 72 17.96 -13.37 5.90
CA PRO A 72 17.41 -13.72 4.59
C PRO A 72 15.90 -13.98 4.60
N THR A 73 15.34 -14.33 5.76
CA THR A 73 13.91 -14.60 5.96
C THR A 73 13.10 -13.34 6.27
N THR A 74 13.75 -12.21 6.57
CA THR A 74 13.04 -10.95 6.79
C THR A 74 12.42 -10.47 5.48
N VAL A 75 11.12 -10.14 5.51
CA VAL A 75 10.43 -9.52 4.37
C VAL A 75 11.12 -8.20 4.02
N ARG A 76 11.63 -8.08 2.79
CA ARG A 76 12.26 -6.86 2.28
C ARG A 76 11.24 -5.99 1.55
N PRO A 77 11.36 -4.66 1.61
CA PRO A 77 10.45 -3.77 0.89
C PRO A 77 10.63 -3.88 -0.62
N SER A 78 9.57 -3.66 -1.40
CA SER A 78 9.66 -3.63 -2.86
C SER A 78 10.36 -2.37 -3.40
N TYR A 79 10.28 -1.27 -2.65
CA TYR A 79 10.90 0.01 -2.98
C TYR A 79 11.42 0.70 -1.71
N ILE A 80 12.48 1.48 -1.84
CA ILE A 80 12.90 2.46 -0.84
C ILE A 80 12.86 3.84 -1.49
N VAL A 81 12.07 4.76 -0.92
CA VAL A 81 12.06 6.15 -1.37
C VAL A 81 12.89 6.97 -0.40
N THR A 82 13.90 7.69 -0.89
CA THR A 82 14.77 8.58 -0.10
C THR A 82 14.44 10.03 -0.43
N PRO A 83 13.35 10.60 0.11
CA PRO A 83 12.95 11.97 -0.20
C PRO A 83 13.96 12.98 0.34
N THR A 84 14.14 14.09 -0.37
CA THR A 84 15.08 15.17 -0.02
C THR A 84 14.38 16.49 0.33
N ASN A 85 13.07 16.55 0.12
CA ASN A 85 12.24 17.71 0.41
C ASN A 85 10.80 17.25 0.74
N VAL A 86 9.96 18.21 1.14
CA VAL A 86 8.57 17.96 1.55
C VAL A 86 7.71 17.45 0.40
N SER A 87 7.89 17.96 -0.83
CA SER A 87 7.07 17.55 -1.98
C SER A 87 7.30 16.08 -2.35
N HIS A 88 8.52 15.56 -2.20
CA HIS A 88 8.81 14.14 -2.42
C HIS A 88 8.10 13.25 -1.39
N VAL A 89 8.03 13.69 -0.13
CA VAL A 89 7.27 12.98 0.92
C VAL A 89 5.79 12.97 0.57
N GLN A 90 5.22 14.14 0.23
CA GLN A 90 3.82 14.26 -0.16
C GLN A 90 3.47 13.35 -1.36
N ALA A 91 4.31 13.35 -2.39
CA ALA A 91 4.15 12.48 -3.55
C ALA A 91 4.17 11.00 -3.18
N ALA A 92 5.09 10.57 -2.30
CA ALA A 92 5.14 9.18 -1.85
C ALA A 92 3.85 8.77 -1.14
N VAL A 93 3.32 9.62 -0.27
CA VAL A 93 2.09 9.39 0.48
C VAL A 93 0.88 9.28 -0.44
N VAL A 94 0.71 10.26 -1.32
CA VAL A 94 -0.40 10.30 -2.30
C VAL A 94 -0.34 9.08 -3.21
N CYS A 95 0.82 8.78 -3.78
CA CYS A 95 0.98 7.65 -4.69
C CYS A 95 0.83 6.31 -3.99
N GLY A 96 1.32 6.17 -2.77
CA GLY A 96 1.18 4.91 -2.04
C GLY A 96 -0.28 4.62 -1.70
N ARG A 97 -1.03 5.62 -1.22
CA ARG A 97 -2.46 5.46 -0.90
C ARG A 97 -3.27 5.16 -2.17
N ALA A 98 -3.03 5.89 -3.26
CA ALA A 98 -3.73 5.68 -4.53
C ALA A 98 -3.49 4.29 -5.15
N ASN A 99 -2.37 3.64 -4.80
CA ASN A 99 -1.98 2.34 -5.37
C ASN A 99 -1.99 1.20 -4.34
N GLY A 100 -2.57 1.41 -3.15
CA GLY A 100 -2.63 0.39 -2.09
C GLY A 100 -1.25 -0.06 -1.56
N VAL A 101 -0.21 0.78 -1.73
CA VAL A 101 1.13 0.48 -1.22
C VAL A 101 1.22 0.98 0.22
N ARG A 102 1.59 0.09 1.14
CA ARG A 102 1.87 0.46 2.54
C ARG A 102 3.18 1.22 2.62
N LEU A 103 3.18 2.38 3.29
CA LEU A 103 4.37 3.24 3.46
C LEU A 103 4.86 3.23 4.92
N PRO A 104 5.75 2.30 5.30
CA PRO A 104 6.47 2.42 6.56
C PRO A 104 7.49 3.56 6.47
N VAL A 105 7.45 4.49 7.41
CA VAL A 105 8.39 5.61 7.49
C VAL A 105 9.51 5.24 8.47
N ARG A 106 10.77 5.38 8.03
CA ARG A 106 11.95 5.15 8.86
C ARG A 106 12.79 6.42 8.94
N SER A 107 13.05 6.89 10.17
CA SER A 107 13.96 8.02 10.45
C SER A 107 15.31 7.52 10.96
N GLY A 108 15.46 7.25 12.27
CA GLY A 108 16.73 6.84 12.90
C GLY A 108 16.94 5.34 13.16
N GLY A 109 15.92 4.50 12.92
CA GLY A 109 16.03 3.04 13.06
C GLY A 109 15.91 2.48 14.49
N HIS A 110 15.22 3.18 15.40
CA HIS A 110 15.05 2.75 16.80
C HIS A 110 13.78 1.92 17.06
N ASP A 111 13.16 1.31 16.05
CA ASP A 111 12.07 0.35 16.25
C ASP A 111 12.64 -0.90 16.94
N TYR A 112 12.57 -0.90 18.27
CA TYR A 112 13.28 -1.88 19.12
C TYR A 112 12.64 -3.28 19.08
N GLU A 113 11.35 -3.43 18.73
CA GLU A 113 10.61 -4.64 19.11
C GLU A 113 9.78 -5.36 18.05
N GLY A 114 9.60 -4.90 16.82
CA GLY A 114 8.82 -5.71 15.86
C GLY A 114 7.29 -5.68 16.11
N LEU A 115 6.82 -4.93 17.12
CA LEU A 115 5.50 -5.13 17.73
C LEU A 115 4.73 -3.81 17.88
N SER A 116 3.77 -3.53 16.98
CA SER A 116 2.66 -2.61 17.29
C SER A 116 1.40 -3.36 17.66
N PHE A 117 0.90 -3.04 18.84
CA PHE A 117 -0.46 -3.28 19.29
C PHE A 117 -1.45 -2.87 18.18
N ARG A 118 -2.34 -3.78 17.82
CA ARG A 118 -3.25 -3.65 16.67
C ARG A 118 -4.38 -2.62 16.88
N SER A 119 -4.52 -2.09 18.09
CA SER A 119 -5.59 -1.16 18.46
C SER A 119 -5.13 -0.23 19.59
N TYR A 120 -5.84 0.89 19.75
CA TYR A 120 -5.62 1.85 20.84
C TYR A 120 -5.58 1.16 22.20
N GLU A 121 -6.54 0.27 22.47
CA GLU A 121 -6.63 -0.46 23.74
C GLU A 121 -5.48 -1.44 23.96
N ALA A 122 -5.07 -2.17 22.91
CA ALA A 122 -3.92 -3.06 23.00
C ALA A 122 -2.62 -2.30 23.30
N GLY A 123 -2.53 -1.03 22.89
CA GLY A 123 -1.38 -0.17 23.12
C GLY A 123 -1.43 0.67 24.38
N LYS A 124 -2.55 0.66 25.11
CA LYS A 124 -2.79 1.59 26.22
C LYS A 124 -1.76 1.49 27.34
N VAL A 125 -1.42 0.28 27.78
CA VAL A 125 -0.46 0.06 28.88
C VAL A 125 0.93 0.64 28.58
N TRP A 126 1.45 0.40 27.37
CA TRP A 126 2.75 0.94 26.95
C TRP A 126 2.66 2.41 26.53
N GLY A 127 1.57 2.77 25.86
CA GLY A 127 1.29 4.11 25.39
C GLY A 127 1.19 5.12 26.52
N GLU A 128 0.45 4.82 27.58
CA GLU A 128 0.38 5.66 28.80
C GLU A 128 1.72 5.69 29.53
N LYS A 129 2.52 4.61 29.51
CA LYS A 129 3.86 4.62 30.11
C LYS A 129 4.83 5.57 29.38
N TYR A 130 4.82 5.58 28.05
CA TYR A 130 5.72 6.42 27.25
C TYR A 130 5.19 7.85 27.05
N PHE A 131 3.92 7.98 26.67
CA PHE A 131 3.30 9.26 26.31
C PHE A 131 2.52 9.90 27.45
N LYS A 132 2.35 9.22 28.59
CA LYS A 132 1.59 9.70 29.76
C LYS A 132 0.18 10.12 29.35
N ASP A 133 -0.33 11.18 29.95
CA ASP A 133 -1.67 11.72 29.69
C ASP A 133 -1.87 12.22 28.24
N ASN A 134 -0.80 12.27 27.42
CA ASN A 134 -0.93 12.63 26.01
C ASN A 134 -1.35 11.48 25.11
N TYR A 135 -1.28 10.21 25.55
CA TYR A 135 -1.55 9.06 24.70
C TYR A 135 -2.93 9.14 24.02
N GLN A 136 -3.99 9.44 24.79
CA GLN A 136 -5.34 9.58 24.25
C GLN A 136 -5.45 10.74 23.26
N ARG A 137 -4.84 11.90 23.56
CA ARG A 137 -4.87 13.08 22.68
C ARG A 137 -4.18 12.79 21.35
N LEU A 138 -3.05 12.08 21.39
CA LEU A 138 -2.32 11.64 20.20
C LEU A 138 -3.13 10.64 19.38
N ALA A 139 -3.80 9.68 20.03
CA ALA A 139 -4.64 8.70 19.34
C ALA A 139 -5.86 9.34 18.67
N VAL A 140 -6.49 10.33 19.31
CA VAL A 140 -7.59 11.12 18.72
C VAL A 140 -7.09 11.94 17.53
N ALA A 141 -5.96 12.64 17.68
CA ALA A 141 -5.37 13.41 16.58
C ALA A 141 -5.01 12.51 15.38
N LYS A 142 -4.43 11.34 15.64
CA LYS A 142 -4.14 10.35 14.60
C LYS A 142 -5.41 9.80 13.96
N GLY A 143 -6.47 9.55 14.72
CA GLY A 143 -7.77 9.16 14.18
C GLY A 143 -8.41 10.22 13.26
N GLN A 144 -8.11 11.50 13.48
CA GLN A 144 -8.59 12.58 12.61
C GLN A 144 -7.76 12.72 11.32
N ILE A 145 -6.44 12.58 11.41
CA ILE A 145 -5.50 12.85 10.31
C ILE A 145 -5.23 11.60 9.46
N ASP A 146 -5.26 10.42 10.08
CA ASP A 146 -4.95 9.12 9.49
C ASP A 146 -5.88 8.01 10.02
N PRO A 147 -7.20 8.11 9.75
CA PRO A 147 -8.20 7.17 10.29
C PRO A 147 -7.96 5.72 9.87
N ASP A 148 -7.38 5.51 8.68
CA ASP A 148 -7.08 4.18 8.12
C ASP A 148 -5.76 3.59 8.65
N ASP A 149 -5.09 4.29 9.57
CA ASP A 149 -3.77 3.93 10.11
C ASP A 149 -2.73 3.66 9.01
N TYR A 150 -2.73 4.49 7.96
CA TYR A 150 -1.86 4.33 6.80
C TYR A 150 -0.38 4.44 7.20
N PHE A 151 -0.05 5.35 8.11
CA PHE A 151 1.29 5.49 8.70
C PHE A 151 1.43 4.68 9.97
N ARG A 152 1.37 3.34 9.83
CA ARG A 152 1.56 2.41 10.93
C ARG A 152 2.98 1.85 10.97
N ASN A 153 3.68 2.13 12.06
CA ASN A 153 4.89 1.40 12.48
C ASN A 153 4.69 0.80 13.87
N GLU A 154 5.75 0.27 14.49
CA GLU A 154 5.66 -0.47 15.75
C GLU A 154 5.50 0.46 16.96
N GLN A 155 6.10 1.65 16.87
CA GLN A 155 6.03 2.68 17.91
C GLN A 155 4.92 3.72 17.69
N SER A 156 4.18 3.63 16.57
CA SER A 156 3.12 4.57 16.26
C SER A 156 1.92 4.37 17.17
N VAL A 157 1.37 5.48 17.68
CA VAL A 157 0.11 5.48 18.44
C VAL A 157 -1.02 5.05 17.50
N PRO A 158 -1.78 3.97 17.77
CA PRO A 158 -2.91 3.58 16.91
C PRO A 158 -4.01 4.66 16.92
N PRO A 159 -4.72 4.89 15.81
CA PRO A 159 -5.80 5.86 15.78
C PRO A 159 -6.94 5.40 16.70
N LEU A 160 -7.49 6.34 17.47
CA LEU A 160 -8.74 6.14 18.17
C LEU A 160 -9.88 6.64 17.27
N VAL A 161 -10.47 5.72 16.51
CA VAL A 161 -11.67 6.00 15.73
C VAL A 161 -12.86 5.95 16.69
N ARG A 162 -13.48 7.10 17.00
CA ARG A 162 -14.76 7.09 17.69
C ARG A 162 -15.75 6.42 16.76
N SER A 163 -16.38 5.33 17.21
CA SER A 163 -17.59 4.82 16.56
C SER A 163 -18.57 6.00 16.45
N GLN A 164 -18.86 6.43 15.23
CA GLN A 164 -19.90 7.41 14.97
C GLN A 164 -21.25 6.89 15.46
#